data_AF-A0A7V8YMT5-F1
#
_entry.id   AF-A0A7V8YMT5-F1
#
_cell.length_a   1.000
_cell.length_b   1.000
_cell.length_c   1.000
_cell.angle_alpha   90.00
_cell.angle_beta   90.00
_cell.angle_gamma   90.00
#
_symmetry.space_group_name_H-M   'P 1'
#
loop_
_entity.id
_entity.type
_entity.pdbx_description
1 polymer ?
#
loop_
_entity_poly.entity_id
_entity_poly.type
_entity_poly.pdbx_seq_one_letter_code
_entity_poly.pdbx_strand_id
1 'polypeptide(L)'
;LYGALAAGGAIDGVRLVSEGSVLAHATEHVAGLDEVLLVPMRYALGYWRPSPPAAVFGPNDEAFGHNGMGGVLGFADPAAGVGFGYVMNQMLPGIAADPRAGALTAALYESL
;
A
#
# COMPACT_ATOMS: atom_id res chain seq x y z
N LEU A 1 -1.72 -10.91 5.29
CA LEU A 1 -2.81 -10.24 4.54
C LEU A 1 -2.34 -9.77 3.17
N TYR A 2 -1.44 -8.79 3.08
CA TYR A 2 -1.05 -8.22 1.77
C TYR A 2 -0.46 -9.22 0.77
N GLY A 3 0.29 -10.24 1.20
CA GLY A 3 0.73 -11.32 0.31
C GLY A 3 -0.43 -12.06 -0.37
N ALA A 4 -1.52 -12.31 0.36
CA ALA A 4 -2.72 -12.92 -0.24
C ALA A 4 -3.40 -11.97 -1.23
N LEU A 5 -3.47 -10.67 -0.91
CA LEU A 5 -4.08 -9.67 -1.77
C LEU A 5 -3.30 -9.45 -3.07
N ALA A 6 -1.96 -9.47 -3.01
CA ALA A 6 -1.09 -9.43 -4.18
C ALA A 6 -1.23 -10.68 -5.06
N ALA A 7 -1.52 -11.83 -4.46
CA ALA A 7 -1.74 -13.10 -5.14
C ALA A 7 -3.23 -13.39 -5.45
N GLY A 8 -4.04 -12.37 -5.76
CA GLY A 8 -5.43 -12.56 -6.20
C GLY A 8 -6.41 -12.99 -5.09
N GLY A 9 -6.06 -12.74 -3.83
CA GLY A 9 -6.91 -12.98 -2.66
C GLY A 9 -6.74 -14.35 -2.01
N ALA A 10 -5.71 -15.11 -2.39
CA ALA A 10 -5.39 -16.41 -1.82
C ALA A 10 -3.93 -16.52 -1.37
N ILE A 11 -3.67 -17.33 -0.35
CA ILE A 11 -2.32 -17.65 0.12
C ILE A 11 -2.33 -19.08 0.66
N ASP A 12 -1.28 -19.85 0.37
CA ASP A 12 -1.11 -21.24 0.84
C ASP A 12 -2.34 -22.13 0.57
N GLY A 13 -2.97 -21.96 -0.60
CA GLY A 13 -4.16 -22.71 -1.00
C GLY A 13 -5.47 -22.26 -0.34
N VAL A 14 -5.44 -21.25 0.53
CA VAL A 14 -6.63 -20.71 1.21
C VAL A 14 -7.06 -19.40 0.56
N ARG A 15 -8.32 -19.34 0.09
CA ARG A 15 -8.91 -18.10 -0.42
C ARG A 15 -9.49 -17.26 0.73
N LEU A 16 -8.94 -16.07 0.92
CA LEU A 16 -9.41 -15.09 1.92
C LEU A 16 -10.48 -14.17 1.34
N VAL A 17 -10.27 -13.72 0.09
CA VAL A 17 -11.21 -12.87 -0.66
C VAL A 17 -11.23 -13.27 -2.14
N SER A 18 -12.27 -12.87 -2.86
CA SER A 18 -12.34 -13.11 -4.31
C SER A 18 -11.38 -12.19 -5.08
N GLU A 19 -10.97 -12.59 -6.28
CA GLU A 19 -10.20 -11.73 -7.19
C GLU A 19 -10.94 -10.44 -7.54
N GLY A 20 -12.27 -10.52 -7.73
CA GLY A 20 -13.11 -9.34 -7.92
C GLY A 20 -13.08 -8.39 -6.71
N SER A 21 -12.97 -8.93 -5.49
CA SER A 21 -12.77 -8.12 -4.29
C SER A 21 -11.39 -7.47 -4.29
N VAL A 22 -10.32 -8.18 -4.65
CA VAL A 22 -8.98 -7.57 -4.79
C VAL A 22 -9.01 -6.40 -5.77
N LEU A 23 -9.65 -6.57 -6.93
CA LEU A 23 -9.81 -5.50 -7.91
C LEU A 23 -10.59 -4.31 -7.32
N ALA A 24 -11.66 -4.55 -6.57
CA ALA A 24 -12.43 -3.49 -5.92
C ALA A 24 -11.59 -2.74 -4.86
N HIS A 25 -10.70 -3.43 -4.13
CA HIS A 25 -9.78 -2.80 -3.18
C HIS A 25 -8.66 -1.99 -3.85
N ALA A 26 -8.32 -2.30 -5.11
CA ALA A 26 -7.35 -1.55 -5.91
C ALA A 26 -8.01 -0.44 -6.75
N THR A 27 -9.33 -0.43 -6.90
CA THR A 27 -10.02 0.57 -7.72
C THR A 27 -10.12 1.90 -6.98
N GLU A 28 -9.72 2.99 -7.64
CA GLU A 28 -9.91 4.33 -7.11
C GLU A 28 -11.40 4.68 -7.03
N HIS A 29 -11.82 5.19 -5.87
CA HIS A 29 -13.17 5.68 -5.60
C HIS A 29 -13.20 7.20 -5.42
N VAL A 30 -12.16 7.79 -4.84
CA VAL A 30 -12.06 9.23 -4.60
C VAL A 30 -10.61 9.67 -4.82
N ALA A 31 -10.41 10.77 -5.54
CA ALA A 31 -9.11 11.43 -5.67
C ALA A 31 -9.26 12.94 -5.55
N GLY A 32 -8.32 13.58 -4.84
CA GLY A 32 -8.35 15.02 -4.65
C GLY A 32 -7.51 15.48 -3.46
N LEU A 33 -7.62 16.76 -3.13
CA LEU A 33 -7.04 17.30 -1.90
C LEU A 33 -7.81 16.73 -0.70
N ASP A 34 -7.11 16.00 0.16
CA ASP A 34 -7.69 15.54 1.41
C ASP A 34 -7.84 16.72 2.39
N GLU A 35 -9.05 16.93 2.90
CA GLU A 35 -9.36 18.08 3.76
C GLU A 35 -8.78 17.95 5.18
N VAL A 36 -8.29 16.77 5.57
CA VAL A 36 -7.71 16.50 6.90
C VAL A 36 -6.19 16.43 6.83
N LEU A 37 -5.66 15.63 5.90
CA LEU A 37 -4.22 15.47 5.68
C LEU A 37 -3.61 16.64 4.91
N LEU A 38 -4.45 17.45 4.23
CA LEU A 38 -4.08 18.65 3.48
C LEU A 38 -3.08 18.37 2.34
N VAL A 39 -3.12 17.17 1.77
CA VAL A 39 -2.29 16.73 0.65
C VAL A 39 -3.15 15.98 -0.38
N PRO A 40 -2.74 15.93 -1.67
CA PRO A 40 -3.42 15.10 -2.66
C PRO A 40 -3.39 13.63 -2.27
N MET A 41 -4.56 13.01 -2.21
CA MET A 41 -4.75 11.60 -1.89
C MET A 41 -5.65 10.92 -2.91
N ARG A 42 -5.47 9.61 -3.01
CA ARG A 42 -6.26 8.71 -3.85
C ARG A 42 -6.71 7.54 -2.97
N TYR A 43 -8.01 7.32 -2.89
CA TYR A 43 -8.64 6.37 -1.99
C TYR A 43 -9.37 5.28 -2.77
N ALA A 44 -9.24 4.05 -2.30
CA ALA A 44 -10.03 2.90 -2.69
C ALA A 44 -10.92 2.45 -1.52
N LEU A 45 -11.57 1.30 -1.62
CA LEU A 45 -12.39 0.75 -0.53
C LEU A 45 -11.53 0.30 0.65
N GLY A 46 -11.32 1.17 1.63
CA GLY A 46 -10.56 0.88 2.85
C GLY A 46 -9.04 0.93 2.68
N TYR A 47 -8.54 1.30 1.50
CA TYR A 47 -7.12 1.43 1.19
C TYR A 47 -6.79 2.77 0.55
N TRP A 48 -5.52 3.15 0.64
CA TRP A 48 -4.94 4.23 -0.14
C TRP A 48 -4.35 3.66 -1.43
N ARG A 49 -4.30 4.50 -2.45
CA ARG A 49 -3.62 4.27 -3.72
C ARG A 49 -2.31 5.08 -3.76
N PRO A 50 -1.35 4.74 -4.63
CA PRO A 50 -0.15 5.54 -4.84
C PRO A 50 -0.50 7.00 -5.11
N SER A 51 0.00 7.89 -4.25
CA SER A 51 -0.15 9.35 -4.35
C SER A 51 1.12 10.02 -3.82
N PRO A 52 2.25 9.93 -4.54
CA PRO A 52 3.51 10.50 -4.07
C PRO A 52 3.42 12.03 -3.90
N PRO A 53 4.06 12.61 -2.86
CA PRO A 53 4.93 11.94 -1.89
C PRO A 53 4.19 11.37 -0.66
N ALA A 54 2.86 11.56 -0.56
CA ALA A 54 2.08 11.19 0.63
C ALA A 54 1.92 9.68 0.79
N ALA A 55 1.75 8.95 -0.32
CA ALA A 55 1.61 7.49 -0.35
C ALA A 55 2.50 6.88 -1.44
N VAL A 56 3.47 6.05 -1.04
CA VAL A 56 4.44 5.39 -1.93
C VAL A 56 4.47 3.89 -1.63
N PHE A 57 4.04 3.07 -2.58
CA PHE A 57 3.83 1.61 -2.42
C PHE A 57 4.63 0.78 -3.44
N GLY A 58 5.68 1.36 -4.02
CA GLY A 58 6.41 0.78 -5.15
C GLY A 58 6.18 1.56 -6.45
N PRO A 59 6.59 0.98 -7.60
CA PRO A 59 6.54 1.64 -8.90
C PRO A 59 5.19 1.51 -9.62
N ASN A 60 4.35 0.53 -9.25
CA ASN A 60 3.12 0.21 -9.98
C ASN A 60 1.92 0.99 -9.42
N ASP A 61 1.11 1.56 -10.32
CA ASP A 61 -0.08 2.32 -9.91
C ASP A 61 -1.12 1.41 -9.28
N GLU A 62 -1.19 0.14 -9.70
CA GLU A 62 -2.11 -0.90 -9.24
C GLU A 62 -1.93 -1.28 -7.76
N ALA A 63 -0.84 -0.87 -7.13
CA ALA A 63 -0.61 -1.09 -5.72
C ALA A 63 -1.71 -0.41 -4.86
N PHE A 64 -1.95 -0.96 -3.68
CA PHE A 64 -2.86 -0.39 -2.70
C PHE A 64 -2.49 -0.84 -1.29
N GLY A 65 -2.71 0.02 -0.31
CA GLY A 65 -2.22 -0.22 1.03
C GLY A 65 -2.57 0.90 2.00
N HIS A 66 -1.76 1.03 3.05
CA HIS A 66 -1.93 2.10 4.04
C HIS A 66 -0.61 2.30 4.80
N ASN A 67 -0.23 3.56 5.05
CA ASN A 67 0.79 3.90 6.04
C ASN A 67 0.14 4.21 7.40
N GLY A 68 0.79 3.79 8.47
CA GLY A 68 0.38 4.10 9.83
C GLY A 68 1.15 5.29 10.39
N MET A 69 0.57 5.94 11.38
CA MET A 69 1.25 7.00 12.15
C MET A 69 2.61 6.49 12.67
N GLY A 70 3.64 7.32 12.56
CA GLY A 70 4.98 6.99 13.02
C GLY A 70 5.87 6.28 12.02
N GLY A 71 5.31 5.76 10.91
CA GLY A 71 6.04 5.18 9.78
C GLY A 71 5.79 3.71 9.43
N VAL A 72 4.74 3.09 9.97
CA VAL A 72 4.32 1.72 9.57
C VAL A 72 3.89 1.77 8.12
N LEU A 73 4.16 0.72 7.36
CA LEU A 73 3.71 0.60 5.98
C LEU A 73 3.25 -0.81 5.68
N GLY A 74 2.10 -0.97 5.02
CA GLY A 74 1.76 -2.22 4.38
C GLY A 74 0.99 -1.98 3.10
N PHE A 75 1.31 -2.75 2.06
CA PHE A 75 0.65 -2.66 0.76
C PHE A 75 0.72 -3.99 0.02
N ALA A 76 -0.20 -4.17 -0.92
CA ALA A 76 -0.15 -5.20 -1.94
C ALA A 76 0.06 -4.53 -3.31
N ASP A 77 0.90 -5.14 -4.13
CA ASP A 77 1.08 -4.84 -5.54
C ASP A 77 0.77 -6.10 -6.36
N PRO A 78 -0.46 -6.21 -6.89
CA PRO A 78 -0.85 -7.34 -7.74
C PRO A 78 -0.08 -7.41 -9.06
N ALA A 79 0.45 -6.29 -9.57
CA ALA A 79 1.19 -6.27 -10.83
C ALA A 79 2.59 -6.91 -10.67
N ALA A 80 3.24 -6.69 -9.53
CA ALA A 80 4.50 -7.33 -9.18
C ALA A 80 4.34 -8.66 -8.42
N GLY A 81 3.12 -9.01 -7.99
CA GLY A 81 2.87 -10.16 -7.10
C GLY A 81 3.49 -9.98 -5.70
N VAL A 82 3.66 -8.72 -5.26
CA VAL A 82 4.36 -8.37 -4.02
C VAL A 82 3.38 -7.99 -2.92
N GLY A 83 3.48 -8.65 -1.76
CA GLY A 83 2.89 -8.17 -0.52
C GLY A 83 3.97 -7.69 0.44
N PHE A 84 3.84 -6.47 0.95
CA PHE A 84 4.85 -5.86 1.82
C PHE A 84 4.27 -5.45 3.18
N GLY A 85 5.10 -5.51 4.21
CA GLY A 85 4.80 -5.03 5.55
C GLY A 85 6.05 -4.60 6.30
N TYR A 86 6.08 -3.35 6.75
CA TYR A 86 7.08 -2.77 7.63
C TYR A 86 6.42 -2.29 8.92
N VAL A 87 6.93 -2.79 10.05
CA VAL A 87 6.45 -2.46 11.40
C VAL A 87 7.63 -2.12 12.30
N MET A 88 7.41 -1.17 13.21
CA MET A 88 8.42 -0.66 14.12
C MET A 88 7.76 -0.01 15.33
N ASN A 89 8.50 0.14 16.42
CA ASN A 89 8.05 0.76 17.66
C ASN A 89 8.63 2.16 17.89
N GLN A 90 9.70 2.54 17.17
CA GLN A 90 10.24 3.89 17.18
C GLN A 90 9.53 4.75 16.12
N MET A 91 8.58 5.58 16.57
CA MET A 91 7.85 6.49 15.70
C MET A 91 8.73 7.66 15.27
N LEU A 92 8.64 8.02 13.99
CA LEU A 92 9.11 9.29 13.45
C LEU A 92 7.94 10.27 13.28
N PRO A 93 8.17 11.59 13.34
CA PRO A 93 7.11 12.56 13.10
C PRO A 93 6.70 12.58 11.62
N GLY A 94 5.45 12.97 11.37
CA GLY A 94 4.91 13.17 10.03
C GLY A 94 3.95 12.07 9.57
N ILE A 95 3.18 12.39 8.53
CA ILE A 95 2.21 11.51 7.87
C ILE A 95 2.70 11.00 6.51
N ALA A 96 3.81 11.56 6.01
CA ALA A 96 4.39 11.23 4.71
C ALA A 96 5.16 9.89 4.76
N ALA A 97 5.58 9.41 3.59
CA ALA A 97 6.34 8.16 3.46
C ALA A 97 7.58 8.16 4.37
N ASP A 98 7.65 7.16 5.26
CA ASP A 98 8.79 6.96 6.15
C ASP A 98 10.04 6.56 5.35
N PRO A 99 11.21 7.19 5.55
CA PRO A 99 12.41 6.89 4.77
C PRO A 99 12.91 5.45 4.97
N ARG A 100 12.65 4.84 6.14
CA ARG A 100 13.04 3.45 6.44
C ARG A 100 12.18 2.49 5.64
N ALA A 101 10.86 2.69 5.67
CA ALA A 101 9.91 1.91 4.87
C ALA A 101 10.16 2.09 3.37
N GLY A 102 10.43 3.33 2.93
CA GLY A 102 10.76 3.67 1.55
C GLY A 102 12.04 3.00 1.06
N ALA A 103 13.13 3.02 1.85
CA ALA A 103 14.38 2.35 1.49
C ALA A 103 14.22 0.83 1.36
N LEU A 104 13.48 0.19 2.27
CA LEU A 104 13.17 -1.24 2.19
C LEU A 104 12.28 -1.56 0.98
N THR A 105 11.31 -0.70 0.68
CA THR A 105 10.47 -0.84 -0.51
C THR A 105 11.33 -0.74 -1.78
N ALA A 106 12.21 0.26 -1.88
CA ALA A 106 13.12 0.40 -3.02
C ALA A 106 14.02 -0.83 -3.21
N ALA A 107 14.70 -1.27 -2.15
CA ALA A 107 15.57 -2.44 -2.19
C ALA A 107 14.82 -3.73 -2.58
N LEU A 108 13.56 -3.87 -2.15
CA LEU A 108 12.71 -4.99 -2.55
C LEU A 108 12.47 -4.98 -4.07
N TYR A 109 12.03 -3.85 -4.64
CA TYR A 109 11.74 -3.75 -6.07
C TYR A 109 12.99 -3.82 -6.95
N GLU A 110 14.16 -3.40 -6.45
CA GLU A 110 15.45 -3.59 -7.14
C GLU A 110 15.89 -5.06 -7.23
N SER A 111 15.28 -5.95 -6.43
CA SER A 111 15.61 -7.37 -6.36
C SER A 111 14.65 -8.29 -7.14
N LEU A 112 13.67 -7.72 -7.86
CA LEU A 112 12.66 -8.46 -8.62
C LEU A 112 13.12 -8.79 -10.04
#